data_AF-A0A455UDL8-F1
#
_entry.id   AF-A0A455UDL8-F1
#
_cell.length_a   1.000
_cell.length_b   1.000
_cell.length_c   1.000
_cell.angle_alpha   90.00
_cell.angle_beta   90.00
_cell.angle_gamma   90.00
#
_symmetry.space_group_name_H-M   'P 1'
#
loop_
_entity.id
_entity.type
_entity.pdbx_description
1 polymer ?
#
loop_
_entity_poly.entity_id
_entity_poly.type
_entity_poly.pdbx_seq_one_letter_code
_entity_poly.pdbx_strand_id
1 'polypeptide(L)'
;MPLFQGTCREPEWGEKHCFQPHIVYLANSSGLKIGITRKTQMPTRWLDQGAIQALPILEVNTRQQSGFVEMLFKEQVADRTNWRTMLKGEVEALDLIAERDRLLSLLADGLRQLRETHGADAIRLLDSPAQHFYYPVSVFPKSGVT
;
A
#
# COMPACT_ATOMS: atom_id res chain seq x y z
N MET A 1 7.10 44.10 8.34
CA MET A 1 6.23 43.76 7.18
C MET A 1 6.96 42.72 6.34
N PRO A 2 6.28 41.79 5.66
CA PRO A 2 5.84 40.48 6.18
C PRO A 2 6.68 39.30 5.62
N LEU A 3 6.59 38.14 6.29
CA LEU A 3 7.13 36.86 5.85
C LEU A 3 6.40 36.34 4.59
N PHE A 4 7.16 35.95 3.57
CA PHE A 4 6.64 35.25 2.39
C PHE A 4 6.25 33.82 2.76
N GLN A 5 4.97 33.60 3.07
CA GLN A 5 4.38 32.26 3.03
C GLN A 5 4.14 31.90 1.57
N GLY A 6 4.98 31.00 1.05
CA GLY A 6 4.80 30.39 -0.26
C GLY A 6 3.53 29.54 -0.27
N THR A 7 2.41 30.17 -0.60
CA THR A 7 1.15 29.49 -0.86
C THR A 7 0.99 29.37 -2.36
N CYS A 8 0.89 28.12 -2.81
CA CYS A 8 0.23 27.66 -4.04
C CYS A 8 0.24 28.67 -5.21
N ARG A 9 1.35 28.70 -5.95
CA ARG A 9 1.46 29.47 -7.19
C ARG A 9 0.82 28.64 -8.31
N GLU A 10 -0.26 29.18 -8.86
CA GLU A 10 -1.06 28.74 -10.03
C GLU A 10 -2.14 27.66 -9.79
N PRO A 11 -3.44 28.03 -9.85
CA PRO A 11 -4.55 27.16 -9.45
C PRO A 11 -4.75 25.91 -10.33
N GLU A 12 -4.54 25.97 -11.65
CA GLU A 12 -4.73 24.79 -12.51
C GLU A 12 -3.59 23.75 -12.41
N TRP A 13 -2.36 24.20 -12.14
CA TRP A 13 -1.22 23.30 -11.94
C TRP A 13 -1.27 22.68 -10.54
N GLY A 14 -1.62 23.49 -9.53
CA GLY A 14 -1.82 23.06 -8.15
C GLY A 14 -2.89 21.97 -8.02
N GLU A 15 -4.04 22.09 -8.69
CA GLU A 15 -5.09 21.07 -8.58
C GLU A 15 -4.72 19.72 -9.23
N LYS A 16 -4.15 19.74 -10.45
CA LYS A 16 -3.75 18.49 -11.15
C LYS A 16 -2.53 17.80 -10.54
N HIS A 17 -1.70 18.51 -9.78
CA HIS A 17 -0.50 17.93 -9.15
C HIS A 17 -0.60 17.75 -7.63
N CYS A 18 -1.45 18.50 -6.92
CA CYS A 18 -1.74 18.24 -5.51
C CYS A 18 -2.65 17.03 -5.32
N PHE A 19 -3.62 16.79 -6.21
CA PHE A 19 -4.63 15.74 -6.04
C PHE A 19 -4.40 14.53 -6.95
N GLN A 20 -3.22 13.95 -6.84
CA GLN A 20 -2.94 12.68 -7.53
C GLN A 20 -3.45 11.53 -6.68
N PRO A 21 -4.40 10.72 -7.18
CA PRO A 21 -4.98 9.63 -6.41
C PRO A 21 -3.92 8.57 -6.12
N HIS A 22 -3.85 8.18 -4.84
CA HIS A 22 -2.97 7.14 -4.35
C HIS A 22 -3.79 5.96 -3.85
N ILE A 23 -3.20 4.79 -4.01
CA ILE A 23 -3.77 3.52 -3.60
C ILE A 23 -2.97 3.01 -2.43
N VAL A 24 -3.68 2.67 -1.36
CA VAL A 24 -3.16 1.88 -0.25
C VAL A 24 -3.52 0.43 -0.51
N TYR A 25 -2.54 -0.47 -0.40
CA TYR A 25 -2.71 -1.89 -0.73
C TYR A 25 -2.03 -2.80 0.28
N LEU A 26 -2.57 -4.01 0.43
CA LEU A 26 -1.90 -5.13 1.08
C LEU A 26 -1.13 -5.93 0.04
N ALA A 27 0.05 -6.44 0.41
CA ALA A 27 0.82 -7.32 -0.44
C ALA A 27 1.44 -8.46 0.37
N ASN A 28 1.59 -9.62 -0.27
CA ASN A 28 2.33 -10.75 0.27
C ASN A 28 3.55 -11.00 -0.62
N SER A 29 4.74 -10.79 -0.08
CA SER A 29 6.02 -11.10 -0.74
C SER A 29 6.91 -12.03 0.10
N SER A 30 6.71 -12.01 1.42
CA SER A 30 7.42 -12.84 2.39
C SER A 30 6.66 -12.88 3.72
N GLY A 31 5.35 -12.66 3.65
CA GLY A 31 4.52 -12.15 4.75
C GLY A 31 3.73 -10.90 4.35
N LEU A 32 2.73 -10.57 5.18
CA LEU A 32 1.81 -9.45 4.96
C LEU A 32 2.55 -8.11 5.06
N LYS A 33 2.35 -7.25 4.07
CA LYS A 33 2.88 -5.88 4.02
C LYS A 33 1.77 -4.91 3.65
N ILE A 34 1.89 -3.68 4.15
CA ILE A 34 1.11 -2.53 3.70
C ILE A 34 2.00 -1.65 2.81
N GLY A 35 1.45 -1.15 1.72
CA GLY A 35 2.17 -0.24 0.84
C GLY A 35 1.26 0.81 0.22
N ILE A 36 1.90 1.84 -0.35
CA ILE A 36 1.24 2.91 -1.10
C ILE A 36 1.82 3.03 -2.51
N THR A 37 0.96 3.31 -3.48
CA THR A 37 1.39 3.56 -4.86
C THR A 37 0.45 4.54 -5.55
N ARG A 38 0.89 5.08 -6.67
CA ARG A 38 -0.01 5.82 -7.56
C ARG A 38 -0.91 4.84 -8.30
N LYS A 39 -2.15 5.21 -8.57
CA LYS A 39 -3.09 4.36 -9.32
C LYS A 39 -2.52 3.87 -10.66
N THR A 40 -1.75 4.72 -11.34
CA THR A 40 -1.10 4.42 -12.64
C THR A 40 0.05 3.43 -12.56
N GLN A 41 0.54 3.10 -11.36
CA GLN A 41 1.69 2.22 -11.14
C GLN A 41 1.27 0.80 -10.74
N MET A 42 -0.03 0.50 -10.74
CA MET A 42 -0.54 -0.85 -10.53
C MET A 42 -0.71 -1.57 -11.88
N PRO A 43 -0.33 -2.85 -12.01
CA PRO A 43 0.27 -3.71 -10.98
C PRO A 43 1.81 -3.64 -10.91
N THR A 44 2.47 -2.87 -11.77
CA THR A 44 3.95 -2.82 -11.90
C THR A 44 4.68 -2.70 -10.57
N ARG A 45 4.21 -1.81 -9.68
CA ARG A 45 4.82 -1.59 -8.36
C ARG A 45 4.84 -2.84 -7.48
N TRP A 46 3.80 -3.67 -7.55
CA TRP A 46 3.74 -4.92 -6.79
C TRP A 46 4.71 -5.95 -7.35
N LEU A 47 4.81 -6.00 -8.68
CA LEU A 47 5.72 -6.90 -9.37
C LEU A 47 7.18 -6.57 -9.04
N ASP A 48 7.54 -5.29 -9.09
CA ASP A 48 8.88 -4.79 -8.74
C ASP A 48 9.27 -5.08 -7.28
N GLN A 49 8.28 -5.22 -6.39
CA GLN A 49 8.48 -5.56 -4.98
C GLN A 49 8.46 -7.07 -4.71
N GLY A 50 8.34 -7.90 -5.75
CA GLY A 50 8.30 -9.36 -5.62
C GLY A 50 7.07 -9.87 -4.86
N ALA A 51 5.93 -9.18 -4.98
CA ALA A 51 4.68 -9.64 -4.38
C ALA A 51 4.14 -10.87 -5.14
N ILE A 52 3.81 -11.94 -4.43
CA ILE A 52 3.07 -13.10 -4.97
C ILE A 52 1.56 -12.88 -4.90
N GLN A 53 1.11 -11.97 -4.03
CA GLN A 53 -0.28 -11.51 -3.98
C GLN A 53 -0.35 -10.01 -3.67
N ALA A 54 -1.35 -9.31 -4.20
CA ALA A 54 -1.64 -7.93 -3.82
C ALA A 54 -3.14 -7.63 -3.83
N LEU A 55 -3.57 -6.73 -2.96
CA LEU A 55 -4.96 -6.31 -2.81
C LEU A 55 -5.02 -4.79 -2.59
N PRO A 56 -5.50 -4.00 -3.55
CA PRO A 56 -5.92 -2.62 -3.29
C PRO A 56 -7.02 -2.59 -2.22
N ILE A 57 -6.86 -1.74 -1.20
CA ILE A 57 -7.85 -1.64 -0.12
C ILE A 57 -8.47 -0.25 -0.02
N LEU A 58 -7.70 0.83 -0.27
CA LEU A 58 -8.19 2.20 -0.12
C LEU A 58 -7.66 3.08 -1.26
N GLU A 59 -8.47 4.03 -1.71
CA GLU A 59 -8.07 5.15 -2.58
C GLU A 59 -8.16 6.46 -1.81
N VAL A 60 -7.12 7.28 -1.92
CA VAL A 60 -7.02 8.59 -1.27
C VAL A 60 -6.60 9.65 -2.26
N ASN A 61 -6.93 10.91 -1.98
CA ASN A 61 -6.79 11.99 -2.95
C ASN A 61 -5.36 12.54 -3.04
N THR A 62 -4.52 12.34 -2.01
CA THR A 62 -3.16 12.88 -1.96
C THR A 62 -2.14 11.87 -1.43
N ARG A 63 -0.86 12.08 -1.78
CA ARG A 63 0.26 11.31 -1.24
C ARG A 63 0.33 11.42 0.29
N GLN A 64 0.07 12.60 0.84
CA GLN A 64 0.12 12.83 2.29
C GLN A 64 -0.92 11.96 3.02
N GLN A 65 -2.16 11.94 2.54
CA GLN A 65 -3.22 11.09 3.09
C GLN A 65 -2.82 9.61 3.03
N SER A 66 -2.21 9.16 1.92
CA SER A 66 -1.75 7.78 1.80
C SER A 66 -0.68 7.45 2.84
N GLY A 67 0.21 8.39 3.17
CA GLY A 67 1.21 8.22 4.21
C GLY A 67 0.62 8.09 5.61
N PHE A 68 -0.40 8.90 5.94
CA PHE A 68 -1.10 8.77 7.23
C PHE A 68 -1.80 7.42 7.38
N VAL A 69 -2.51 6.98 6.33
CA VAL A 69 -3.15 5.67 6.31
C VAL A 69 -2.12 4.55 6.40
N GLU A 70 -1.02 4.63 5.65
CA GLU A 70 0.05 3.64 5.69
C GLU A 70 0.64 3.50 7.11
N MET A 71 0.92 4.63 7.78
CA MET A 71 1.44 4.61 9.16
C MET A 71 0.45 3.96 10.13
N LEU A 72 -0.84 4.31 10.03
CA LEU A 72 -1.91 3.71 10.85
C LEU A 72 -1.96 2.18 10.71
N PHE A 73 -1.72 1.66 9.50
CA PHE A 73 -1.72 0.22 9.23
C PHE A 73 -0.39 -0.46 9.59
N LYS A 74 0.75 0.23 9.45
CA LYS A 74 2.09 -0.34 9.64
C LYS A 74 2.26 -1.00 11.00
N GLU A 75 1.76 -0.38 12.07
CA GLU A 75 1.85 -0.92 13.42
C GLU A 75 1.20 -2.31 13.54
N GLN A 76 0.02 -2.48 12.95
CA GLN A 76 -0.75 -3.73 13.02
C GLN A 76 -0.24 -4.81 12.06
N VAL A 77 0.36 -4.40 10.94
CA VAL A 77 0.92 -5.32 9.94
C VAL A 77 2.32 -5.81 10.34
N ALA A 78 3.13 -4.96 10.98
CA ALA A 78 4.47 -5.32 11.44
C ALA A 78 4.44 -6.49 12.45
N ASP A 79 3.46 -6.49 13.36
CA ASP A 79 3.27 -7.56 14.36
C ASP A 79 3.03 -8.95 13.73
N ARG A 80 2.47 -8.99 12.51
CA ARG A 80 2.20 -10.23 11.77
C ARG A 80 3.33 -10.69 10.87
N THR A 81 4.38 -9.88 10.67
CA THR A 81 5.49 -10.27 9.80
C THR A 81 6.36 -11.29 10.53
N ASN A 82 6.02 -12.57 10.39
CA ASN A 82 6.81 -13.66 10.97
C ASN A 82 8.12 -13.83 10.19
N TRP A 83 9.17 -13.14 10.64
CA TRP A 83 10.50 -13.19 10.05
C TRP A 83 11.08 -14.61 9.95
N ARG A 84 10.56 -15.59 10.71
CA ARG A 84 10.98 -17.00 10.63
C ARG A 84 10.55 -17.68 9.33
N THR A 85 9.47 -17.22 8.68
CA THR A 85 8.99 -17.79 7.41
C THR A 85 9.90 -17.40 6.23
N MET A 86 10.59 -16.25 6.32
CA MET A 86 11.56 -15.78 5.32
C MET A 86 12.72 -16.76 5.09
N LEU A 87 13.00 -17.65 6.04
CA LEU A 87 14.10 -18.62 5.98
C LEU A 87 13.72 -19.95 5.30
N LYS A 88 12.43 -20.17 4.99
CA LYS A 88 11.95 -21.46 4.46
C LYS A 88 11.85 -21.53 2.92
N GLY A 89 12.23 -20.46 2.21
CA GLY A 89 12.27 -20.45 0.74
C GLY A 89 10.91 -20.43 0.03
N GLU A 90 9.83 -20.76 0.73
CA GLU A 90 8.46 -20.74 0.20
C GLU A 90 7.63 -19.67 0.92
N VAL A 91 6.95 -18.83 0.14
CA VAL A 91 6.03 -17.81 0.63
C VAL A 91 4.63 -18.38 0.56
N GLU A 92 4.04 -18.67 1.72
CA GLU A 92 2.67 -19.16 1.80
C GLU A 92 1.68 -18.09 1.37
N ALA A 93 0.63 -18.51 0.65
CA ALA A 93 -0.46 -17.62 0.28
C ALA A 93 -1.25 -17.19 1.52
N LEU A 94 -1.65 -15.92 1.56
CA LEU A 94 -2.45 -15.33 2.63
C LEU A 94 -3.86 -15.02 2.11
N ASP A 95 -4.85 -15.11 3.01
CA ASP A 95 -6.17 -14.55 2.77
C ASP A 95 -6.12 -13.02 2.97
N LEU A 96 -5.79 -12.31 1.89
CA LEU A 96 -5.66 -10.85 1.93
C LEU A 96 -6.99 -10.15 2.19
N ILE A 97 -8.12 -10.77 1.82
CA ILE A 97 -9.46 -10.20 2.04
C ILE A 97 -9.80 -10.26 3.53
N ALA A 98 -9.60 -11.43 4.16
CA ALA A 98 -9.79 -11.57 5.60
C ALA A 98 -8.88 -10.61 6.40
N GLU A 99 -7.61 -10.47 6.00
CA GLU A 99 -6.70 -9.52 6.66
C GLU A 99 -7.11 -8.06 6.44
N ARG A 100 -7.59 -7.69 5.25
CA ARG A 100 -8.19 -6.37 5.00
C ARG A 100 -9.34 -6.11 5.97
N ASP A 101 -10.31 -7.02 6.04
CA ASP A 101 -11.53 -6.80 6.83
C ASP A 101 -11.23 -6.71 8.32
N ARG A 102 -10.29 -7.55 8.80
CA ARG A 102 -9.76 -7.46 10.17
C ARG A 102 -9.10 -6.11 10.44
N LEU A 103 -8.20 -5.65 9.56
CA LEU A 103 -7.49 -4.39 9.73
C LEU A 103 -8.42 -3.18 9.66
N LEU A 104 -9.38 -3.17 8.73
CA LEU A 104 -10.39 -2.11 8.62
C LEU A 104 -11.27 -2.04 9.87
N SER A 105 -11.63 -3.19 10.44
CA SER A 105 -12.41 -3.24 11.68
C SER A 105 -11.60 -2.72 12.88
N LEU A 106 -10.34 -3.15 13.00
CA LEU A 106 -9.45 -2.75 14.09
C LEU A 106 -9.08 -1.27 14.05
N LEU A 107 -8.90 -0.71 12.84
CA LEU A 107 -8.45 0.67 12.61
C LEU A 107 -9.59 1.61 12.27
N ALA A 108 -10.85 1.20 12.49
CA ALA A 108 -12.04 1.97 12.13
C ALA A 108 -12.04 3.37 12.75
N ASP A 109 -11.63 3.50 14.02
CA ASP A 109 -11.56 4.79 14.71
C ASP A 109 -10.50 5.72 14.12
N GLY A 110 -9.30 5.21 13.83
CA GLY A 110 -8.24 6.00 13.21
C GLY A 110 -8.60 6.44 11.79
N LEU A 111 -9.24 5.57 11.02
CA LEU A 111 -9.74 5.90 9.68
C LEU A 111 -10.86 6.96 9.73
N ARG A 112 -11.75 6.88 10.72
CA ARG A 112 -12.79 7.89 10.97
C ARG A 112 -12.17 9.25 11.26
N GLN A 113 -11.20 9.32 12.16
CA GLN A 113 -10.51 10.56 12.52
C GLN A 113 -9.80 11.20 11.32
N LEU A 114 -9.16 10.38 10.48
CA LEU A 114 -8.52 10.86 9.24
C LEU A 114 -9.56 11.43 8.25
N ARG A 115 -10.73 10.81 8.12
CA ARG A 115 -11.84 11.34 7.31
C ARG A 115 -12.40 12.64 7.87
N GLU A 116 -12.55 12.76 9.18
CA GLU A 116 -13.01 14.01 9.81
C GLU A 116 -12.01 15.16 9.57
N THR A 117 -10.71 14.86 9.62
CA THR A 117 -9.65 15.86 9.43
C THR A 117 -9.49 16.29 7.96
N HIS A 118 -9.66 15.37 7.02
CA HIS A 118 -9.35 15.60 5.60
C HIS A 118 -10.58 15.65 4.67
N GLY A 119 -11.78 15.43 5.20
CA GLY A 119 -13.03 15.34 4.46
C GLY A 119 -13.52 13.89 4.32
N ALA A 120 -14.85 13.71 4.36
CA ALA A 120 -15.47 12.38 4.35
C ALA A 120 -15.06 11.51 3.15
N ASP A 121 -14.88 12.14 1.99
CA ASP A 121 -14.49 11.48 0.74
C ASP A 121 -12.96 11.34 0.54
N ALA A 122 -12.16 11.74 1.54
CA ALA A 122 -10.70 11.68 1.44
C ALA A 122 -10.14 10.25 1.44
N ILE A 123 -10.88 9.30 2.01
CA ILE A 123 -10.48 7.88 2.11
C ILE A 123 -11.64 7.01 1.68
N ARG A 124 -11.56 6.47 0.46
CA ARG A 124 -12.57 5.60 -0.14
C ARG A 124 -12.14 4.15 -0.08
N LEU A 125 -13.07 3.27 0.29
CA LEU A 125 -12.86 1.82 0.25
C LEU A 125 -12.87 1.33 -1.20
N LEU A 126 -11.95 0.44 -1.52
CA LEU A 126 -11.91 -0.23 -2.82
C LEU A 126 -12.46 -1.65 -2.68
N ASP A 127 -13.42 -1.98 -3.54
CA ASP A 127 -13.89 -3.34 -3.74
C ASP A 127 -13.16 -3.92 -4.96
N SER A 128 -11.98 -4.46 -4.72
CA SER A 128 -11.13 -5.07 -5.75
C SER A 128 -10.78 -6.49 -5.35
N PRO A 129 -10.70 -7.43 -6.30
CA PRO A 129 -10.25 -8.79 -5.99
C PRO A 129 -8.77 -8.79 -5.65
N ALA A 130 -8.36 -9.75 -4.81
CA ALA A 130 -6.95 -10.03 -4.59
C ALA A 130 -6.33 -10.58 -5.89
N GLN A 131 -5.17 -10.06 -6.27
CA GLN A 131 -4.41 -10.48 -7.44
C GLN A 131 -3.32 -11.45 -7.00
N HIS A 132 -3.06 -12.46 -7.84
CA HIS A 132 -2.02 -13.46 -7.65
C HIS A 132 -0.99 -13.38 -8.77
N PHE A 133 0.29 -13.47 -8.42
CA PHE A 133 1.40 -13.36 -9.35
C PHE A 133 2.27 -14.61 -9.28
N TYR A 134 2.56 -15.18 -10.44
CA TYR A 134 3.39 -16.36 -10.59
C TYR A 134 4.67 -15.98 -11.33
N TYR A 135 5.81 -16.16 -10.69
CA TYR A 135 7.11 -15.90 -11.28
C TYR A 135 7.72 -17.24 -11.69
N PRO A 136 7.97 -17.49 -13.00
CA PRO A 136 8.70 -18.68 -13.39
C PRO A 136 10.12 -18.60 -12.85
N VAL A 137 10.50 -19.54 -11.99
CA VAL A 137 11.89 -19.74 -11.57
C VAL A 137 12.68 -20.21 -12.79
N SER A 138 13.27 -19.25 -13.50
CA SER A 138 14.28 -19.53 -14.51
C SER A 138 15.48 -20.12 -13.76
N VAL A 139 15.77 -21.39 -14.07
CA VAL A 139 16.91 -22.21 -13.60
C VAL A 139 18.05 -21.38 -13.00
N PHE A 140 18.32 -21.57 -11.71
CA PHE A 140 19.50 -21.00 -11.05
C PHE A 140 20.76 -21.30 -11.88
N PRO A 141 21.63 -20.32 -12.17
CA PRO A 141 22.93 -20.62 -12.74
C PRO A 141 23.66 -21.49 -11.72
N LYS A 142 23.90 -22.77 -12.08
CA LYS A 142 24.80 -23.63 -11.33
C LYS A 142 26.12 -22.88 -11.26
N SER A 143 26.54 -22.48 -10.06
CA SER A 143 27.90 -21.99 -9.84
C SER A 143 28.85 -23.07 -10.35
N GLY A 144 29.47 -22.81 -11.50
CA GLY A 144 30.57 -23.61 -12.00
C GLY A 144 31.74 -23.40 -11.06
N VAL A 145 31.86 -24.28 -10.07
CA VAL A 145 33.14 -24.54 -9.42
C VAL A 145 33.96 -25.31 -10.44
N THR A 146 35.00 -24.67 -10.97
CA THR A 146 36.14 -25.35 -11.60
C THR A 146 37.39 -24.91 -10.86
#